data_AF-A0A946EYR7-F1
#
_entry.id   AF-A0A946EYR7-F1
#
_cell.length_a   1.000
_cell.length_b   1.000
_cell.length_c   1.000
_cell.angle_alpha   90.00
_cell.angle_beta   90.00
_cell.angle_gamma   90.00
#
_symmetry.space_group_name_H-M   'P 1'
#
loop_
_entity.id
_entity.type
_entity.pdbx_description
1 polymer ?
#
loop_
_entity_poly.entity_id
_entity_poly.type
_entity_poly.pdbx_seq_one_letter_code
_entity_poly.pdbx_strand_id
1 'polypeptide(L)'
;MKPLTQKPIKRTALGSWLKGKAPHILDTVGDLLPDRGGLGILKNLLDKNEVMSPQDKEQLQILIAQRTELENEITQRWQADSSSSSWLASNVRPLIVLILVITLLVFIVLDSMDLPFFIRDAWVSLYEVLTLTAVGGYFTLRSMVDKRTPKS
;
A
#
# COMPACT_ATOMS: atom_id res chain seq x y z
N MET A 1 2.88 0.14 -8.77
CA MET A 1 3.64 -1.12 -8.80
C MET A 1 2.95 -2.09 -7.84
N LYS A 2 2.57 -3.29 -8.29
CA LYS A 2 1.73 -4.23 -7.52
C LYS A 2 2.53 -4.74 -6.31
N PRO A 3 2.02 -4.72 -5.07
CA PRO A 3 2.70 -5.41 -3.98
C PRO A 3 2.87 -6.87 -4.41
N LEU A 4 4.06 -7.44 -4.22
CA LEU A 4 4.31 -8.85 -4.51
C LEU A 4 3.27 -9.64 -3.72
N THR A 5 2.28 -10.21 -4.43
CA THR A 5 1.20 -10.98 -3.80
C THR A 5 1.88 -12.13 -3.07
N GLN A 6 1.96 -12.02 -1.74
CA GLN A 6 2.61 -13.03 -0.94
C GLN A 6 1.93 -14.37 -1.18
N LYS A 7 2.73 -15.39 -1.45
CA LYS A 7 2.22 -16.75 -1.69
C LYS A 7 2.00 -17.40 -0.31
N PRO A 8 0.91 -18.16 -0.11
CA PRO A 8 0.69 -18.90 1.13
C PRO A 8 1.88 -19.80 1.48
N ILE A 9 2.10 -20.04 2.78
CA ILE A 9 3.25 -20.80 3.31
C ILE A 9 3.44 -22.13 2.57
N LYS A 10 2.35 -22.85 2.25
CA LYS A 10 2.36 -24.12 1.50
C LYS A 10 3.01 -24.06 0.11
N ARG A 11 3.11 -22.87 -0.49
CA ARG A 11 3.70 -22.63 -1.82
C ARG A 11 5.11 -22.05 -1.75
N THR A 12 5.69 -21.94 -0.56
CA THR A 12 7.04 -21.43 -0.35
C THR A 12 8.02 -22.56 -0.04
N ALA A 13 9.33 -22.28 -0.10
CA ALA A 13 10.33 -23.25 0.34
C ALA A 13 10.14 -23.67 1.82
N LEU A 14 9.55 -22.79 2.64
CA LEU A 14 9.17 -23.09 4.03
C LEU A 14 8.08 -24.18 4.08
N GLY A 15 7.06 -24.08 3.21
CA GLY A 15 6.02 -25.09 3.09
C GLY A 15 6.54 -26.42 2.56
N SER A 16 7.44 -26.41 1.57
CA SER A 16 8.08 -27.63 1.08
C SER A 16 8.91 -28.34 2.16
N TRP A 17 9.60 -27.57 3.01
CA TRP A 17 10.35 -28.09 4.15
C TRP A 17 9.41 -28.67 5.22
N LEU A 18 8.34 -27.94 5.57
CA LEU A 18 7.33 -28.40 6.53
C LEU A 18 6.60 -29.67 6.05
N LYS A 19 6.40 -29.84 4.74
CA LYS A 19 5.77 -31.05 4.18
C LYS A 19 6.56 -32.32 4.49
N GLY A 20 7.90 -32.24 4.56
CA GLY A 20 8.76 -33.39 4.83
C GLY A 20 8.98 -33.67 6.32
N LYS A 21 8.97 -32.63 7.16
CA LYS A 21 9.36 -32.72 8.58
C LYS A 21 8.20 -32.58 9.56
N ALA A 22 7.18 -31.79 9.21
CA ALA A 22 6.05 -31.47 10.09
C ALA A 22 4.75 -31.24 9.29
N PRO A 23 4.20 -32.28 8.65
CA PRO A 23 3.02 -32.16 7.79
C PRO A 23 1.78 -31.64 8.55
N HIS A 24 1.60 -32.04 9.82
CA HIS A 24 0.51 -31.57 10.68
C HIS A 24 0.54 -30.05 10.94
N ILE A 25 1.73 -29.45 11.01
CA ILE A 25 1.90 -28.00 11.16
C ILE A 25 1.56 -27.30 9.84
N LEU A 26 2.00 -27.88 8.72
CA LEU A 26 1.69 -27.36 7.39
C LEU A 26 0.19 -27.35 7.10
N ASP A 27 -0.56 -28.33 7.56
CA ASP A 27 -2.02 -28.36 7.39
C ASP A 27 -2.73 -27.24 8.16
N THR A 28 -2.11 -26.76 9.25
CA THR A 28 -2.67 -25.70 10.10
C THR A 28 -2.27 -24.30 9.61
N VAL A 29 -1.02 -24.12 9.16
CA VAL A 29 -0.51 -22.79 8.75
C VAL A 29 -0.29 -22.63 7.25
N GLY A 30 -0.52 -23.67 6.46
CA GLY A 30 -0.17 -23.69 5.04
C GLY A 30 -0.93 -22.67 4.18
N ASP A 31 -2.12 -22.29 4.61
CA ASP A 31 -2.95 -21.27 3.97
C ASP A 31 -2.62 -19.85 4.45
N LEU A 32 -1.88 -19.70 5.55
CA LEU A 32 -1.44 -18.40 6.04
C LEU A 32 -0.37 -17.82 5.13
N LEU A 33 -0.32 -16.49 5.10
CA LEU A 33 0.77 -15.78 4.45
C LEU A 33 2.02 -15.86 5.34
N PRO A 34 3.23 -15.90 4.76
CA PRO A 34 4.47 -15.87 5.50
C PRO A 34 4.80 -14.44 6.00
N ASP A 35 3.79 -13.72 6.48
CA ASP A 35 3.94 -12.40 7.07
C ASP A 35 4.25 -12.50 8.57
N ARG A 36 4.47 -11.36 9.22
CA ARG A 36 4.73 -11.31 10.67
C ARG A 36 3.65 -12.02 11.50
N GLY A 37 2.40 -12.04 11.01
CA GLY A 37 1.29 -12.78 11.63
C GLY A 37 1.41 -14.30 11.46
N GLY A 38 1.50 -14.79 10.23
CA GLY A 38 1.55 -16.23 9.93
C GLY A 38 2.83 -16.92 10.42
N LEU A 39 3.97 -16.24 10.37
CA LEU A 39 5.23 -16.74 10.93
C LEU A 39 5.21 -16.79 12.47
N GLY A 40 4.52 -15.85 13.12
CA GLY A 40 4.33 -15.87 14.58
C GLY A 40 3.48 -17.06 15.03
N ILE A 41 2.42 -17.38 14.30
CA ILE A 41 1.58 -18.56 14.55
C ILE A 41 2.38 -19.84 14.33
N LEU A 42 3.16 -19.91 13.25
CA LEU A 42 4.05 -21.06 12.98
C LEU A 42 5.03 -21.29 14.14
N LYS A 43 5.68 -20.24 14.66
CA LYS A 43 6.62 -20.35 15.79
C LYS A 43 5.92 -20.86 17.06
N ASN A 44 4.76 -20.31 17.39
CA ASN A 44 3.98 -20.75 18.56
C ASN A 44 3.52 -22.21 18.47
N LEU A 45 3.16 -22.68 17.27
CA LEU A 45 2.79 -24.08 17.05
C LEU A 45 3.99 -25.02 17.10
N LEU A 46 5.18 -24.52 16.73
CA LEU A 46 6.43 -25.27 16.82
C LEU A 46 6.89 -25.48 18.27
N ASP A 47 6.72 -24.46 19.10
CA ASP A 47 7.11 -24.52 20.50
C ASP A 47 6.21 -25.46 21.31
N LYS A 48 4.94 -25.61 20.89
CA LYS A 48 3.97 -26.51 21.53
C LYS A 48 4.04 -27.97 21.07
N ASN A 49 4.47 -28.23 19.83
CA ASN A 49 4.55 -29.57 19.28
C ASN A 49 6.00 -30.07 19.33
N GLU A 50 6.30 -30.94 20.29
CA GLU A 50 7.61 -31.58 20.52
C GLU A 50 7.97 -32.64 19.45
N VAL A 51 7.53 -32.46 18.20
CA VAL A 51 7.55 -33.49 17.13
C VAL A 51 8.79 -33.36 16.23
N MET A 52 9.68 -32.39 16.49
CA MET A 52 10.90 -32.17 15.70
C MET A 52 12.17 -32.28 16.55
N SER A 53 13.20 -32.90 15.95
CA SER A 53 14.56 -32.91 16.48
C SER A 53 15.05 -31.47 16.74
N PRO A 54 15.85 -31.22 17.80
CA PRO A 54 16.44 -29.92 18.06
C PRO A 54 17.13 -29.29 16.84
N GLN A 55 17.78 -30.13 16.01
CA GLN A 55 18.46 -29.72 14.78
C GLN A 55 17.48 -29.19 13.71
N ASP A 56 16.31 -29.83 13.57
CA ASP A 56 15.29 -29.39 12.61
C ASP A 56 14.64 -28.08 13.06
N LYS A 57 14.48 -27.87 14.37
CA LYS A 57 13.98 -26.61 14.94
C LYS A 57 14.93 -25.45 14.67
N GLU A 58 16.24 -25.64 14.86
CA GLU A 58 17.25 -24.62 14.56
C GLU A 58 17.26 -24.26 13.07
N GLN A 59 17.21 -25.27 12.18
CA GLN A 59 17.13 -25.02 10.74
C GLN A 59 15.89 -24.22 10.36
N LEU A 60 14.73 -24.53 10.95
CA LEU A 60 13.52 -23.76 10.69
C LEU A 60 13.61 -22.31 11.19
N GLN A 61 14.20 -22.09 12.36
CA GLN A 61 14.41 -20.74 12.89
C GLN A 61 15.32 -19.92 11.97
N ILE A 62 16.38 -20.53 11.44
CA ILE A 62 17.26 -19.89 10.46
C ILE A 62 16.47 -19.52 9.18
N LEU A 63 15.64 -20.43 8.66
CA LEU A 63 14.82 -20.17 7.48
C LEU A 63 13.80 -19.03 7.70
N ILE A 64 13.19 -18.96 8.89
CA ILE A 64 12.27 -17.88 9.27
C ILE A 64 13.03 -16.55 9.39
N ALA A 65 14.21 -16.56 10.04
CA ALA A 65 15.03 -15.36 10.21
C ALA A 65 15.49 -14.77 8.88
N GLN A 66 16.03 -15.60 7.98
CA GLN A 66 16.46 -15.18 6.64
C GLN A 66 15.33 -14.54 5.84
N ARG A 67 14.11 -15.10 5.91
CA ARG A 67 12.96 -14.51 5.23
C ARG A 67 12.53 -13.19 5.86
N THR A 68 12.50 -13.12 7.18
CA THR A 68 12.12 -11.91 7.91
C THR A 68 13.09 -10.77 7.58
N GLU A 69 14.39 -11.06 7.50
CA GLU A 69 15.42 -10.09 7.14
C GLU A 69 15.25 -9.58 5.70
N LEU A 70 15.04 -10.47 4.74
CA LEU A 70 14.77 -10.11 3.34
C LEU A 70 13.52 -9.24 3.23
N GLU A 71 12.43 -9.59 3.92
CA GLU A 71 11.22 -8.77 3.96
C GLU A 71 11.45 -7.40 4.60
N ASN A 72 12.27 -7.33 5.66
CA ASN A 72 12.62 -6.07 6.29
C ASN A 72 13.47 -5.19 5.36
N GLU A 73 14.41 -5.74 4.59
CA GLU A 73 15.17 -4.98 3.60
C GLU A 73 14.28 -4.43 2.49
N ILE A 74 13.36 -5.26 1.96
CA ILE A 74 12.36 -4.82 0.99
C ILE A 74 11.53 -3.70 1.62
N THR A 75 10.99 -3.91 2.82
CA THR A 75 10.17 -2.90 3.50
C THR A 75 10.94 -1.61 3.75
N GLN A 76 12.21 -1.70 4.13
CA GLN A 76 13.07 -0.53 4.33
C GLN A 76 13.32 0.22 3.02
N ARG A 77 13.55 -0.47 1.90
CA ARG A 77 13.63 0.17 0.58
C ARG A 77 12.33 0.84 0.20
N TRP A 78 11.20 0.19 0.44
CA TRP A 78 9.88 0.76 0.15
C TRP A 78 9.56 1.95 1.05
N GLN A 79 9.98 1.91 2.32
CA GLN A 79 9.88 3.04 3.23
C GLN A 79 10.82 4.17 2.83
N ALA A 80 12.05 3.87 2.41
CA ALA A 80 12.98 4.87 1.88
C ALA A 80 12.40 5.55 0.63
N ASP A 81 11.88 4.78 -0.32
CA ASP A 81 11.20 5.29 -1.52
C ASP A 81 9.95 6.10 -1.15
N SER A 82 9.18 5.66 -0.16
CA SER A 82 7.98 6.38 0.33
C SER A 82 8.30 7.58 1.22
N SER A 83 9.49 7.64 1.83
CA SER A 83 9.94 8.71 2.73
C SER A 83 10.45 9.94 1.98
N SER A 84 10.55 9.86 0.65
CA SER A 84 10.73 11.00 -0.25
C SER A 84 9.47 11.88 -0.38
N SER A 85 8.49 11.73 0.52
CA SER A 85 7.28 12.55 0.61
C SER A 85 7.62 13.97 1.04
N SER A 86 8.14 14.75 0.10
CA SER A 86 8.33 16.19 0.23
C SER A 86 7.02 16.89 0.63
N TRP A 87 7.12 18.06 1.25
CA TRP A 87 5.95 18.90 1.58
C TRP A 87 5.05 19.13 0.35
N LEU A 88 5.65 19.22 -0.85
CA LEU A 88 4.91 19.38 -2.10
C LEU A 88 4.09 18.12 -2.43
N ALA A 89 4.67 16.93 -2.28
CA ALA A 89 3.98 15.66 -2.56
C ALA A 89 2.79 15.41 -1.61
N SER A 90 2.90 15.86 -0.35
CA SER A 90 1.82 15.76 0.63
C SER A 90 0.69 16.77 0.38
N ASN A 91 1.00 17.94 -0.18
CA ASN A 91 0.03 19.01 -0.46
C ASN A 91 -0.42 19.11 -1.92
N VAL A 92 0.08 18.27 -2.83
CA VAL A 92 -0.28 18.33 -4.26
C VAL A 92 -1.79 18.17 -4.48
N ARG A 93 -2.47 17.34 -3.67
CA ARG A 93 -3.92 17.11 -3.77
C ARG A 93 -4.75 18.37 -3.51
N PRO A 94 -4.61 19.06 -2.37
CA PRO A 94 -5.31 20.33 -2.17
C PRO A 94 -4.82 21.43 -3.12
N LEU A 95 -3.55 21.43 -3.53
CA LEU A 95 -3.00 22.43 -4.45
C LEU A 95 -3.62 22.36 -5.85
N ILE A 96 -3.91 21.16 -6.38
CA ILE A 96 -4.58 21.02 -7.69
C ILE A 96 -5.95 21.70 -7.66
N VAL A 97 -6.74 21.49 -6.59
CA VAL A 97 -8.06 22.14 -6.45
C VAL A 97 -7.90 23.66 -6.38
N LEU A 98 -6.93 24.15 -5.60
CA LEU A 98 -6.66 25.58 -5.47
C LEU A 98 -6.26 26.21 -6.82
N ILE A 99 -5.36 25.57 -7.57
CA ILE A 99 -4.91 26.05 -8.88
C ILE A 99 -6.08 26.12 -9.85
N LEU A 100 -6.95 25.09 -9.88
CA LEU A 100 -8.13 25.11 -10.73
C LEU A 100 -9.01 26.31 -10.38
N VAL A 101 -9.36 26.53 -9.11
CA VAL A 101 -10.16 27.70 -8.69
C VAL A 101 -9.51 29.03 -9.10
N ILE A 102 -8.19 29.17 -8.94
CA ILE A 102 -7.46 30.38 -9.37
C ILE A 102 -7.56 30.57 -10.89
N THR A 103 -7.39 29.51 -11.68
CA THR A 103 -7.55 29.58 -13.14
C THR A 103 -8.97 30.00 -13.54
N LEU A 104 -10.01 29.53 -12.84
CA LEU A 104 -11.39 29.99 -13.07
C LEU A 104 -11.54 31.48 -12.81
N LEU A 105 -11.00 31.99 -11.70
CA LEU A 105 -11.04 33.41 -11.39
C LEU A 105 -10.33 34.24 -12.47
N VAL A 106 -9.19 33.76 -12.98
CA VAL A 106 -8.49 34.40 -14.10
C VAL A 106 -9.34 34.42 -15.36
N PHE A 107 -10.03 33.32 -15.70
CA PHE A 107 -10.94 33.31 -16.85
C PHE A 107 -12.09 34.31 -16.71
N ILE A 108 -12.70 34.41 -15.52
CA ILE A 108 -13.76 35.40 -15.26
C ILE A 108 -13.24 36.83 -15.43
N VAL A 109 -12.05 37.13 -14.90
CA VAL A 109 -11.44 38.46 -15.05
C VAL A 109 -11.15 38.75 -16.52
N LEU A 110 -10.56 37.81 -17.26
CA LEU A 110 -10.26 38.00 -18.68
C LEU A 110 -11.53 38.20 -19.52
N ASP A 111 -12.59 37.45 -19.24
CA ASP A 111 -13.91 37.62 -19.87
C ASP A 111 -14.50 39.01 -19.59
N SER A 112 -14.31 39.52 -18.36
CA SER A 112 -14.77 40.87 -17.98
C SER A 112 -13.99 42.03 -18.63
N MET A 113 -12.80 41.77 -19.18
CA MET A 113 -11.92 42.80 -19.74
C MET A 113 -12.21 43.15 -21.21
N ASP A 114 -13.28 42.59 -21.81
CA ASP A 114 -13.71 42.82 -23.21
C ASP A 114 -12.55 42.72 -24.22
N LEU A 115 -11.63 41.79 -23.95
CA LEU A 115 -10.48 41.52 -24.82
C LEU A 115 -10.92 40.65 -26.01
N PRO A 116 -10.34 40.82 -27.21
CA PRO A 116 -10.58 39.92 -28.35
C PRO A 116 -9.82 38.59 -28.18
N PHE A 117 -10.04 37.92 -27.06
CA PHE A 117 -9.44 36.65 -26.69
C PHE A 117 -10.50 35.55 -26.74
N PHE A 118 -10.33 34.60 -27.65
CA PHE A 118 -11.26 33.48 -27.83
C PHE A 118 -10.67 32.19 -27.26
N ILE A 119 -11.34 31.60 -26.28
CA ILE A 119 -11.02 30.27 -25.76
C ILE A 119 -11.86 29.24 -26.52
N ARG A 120 -11.22 28.23 -27.10
CA ARG A 120 -11.95 27.14 -27.78
C ARG A 120 -12.77 26.33 -26.78
N ASP A 121 -14.00 25.98 -27.14
CA ASP A 121 -14.92 25.17 -26.34
C ASP A 121 -14.29 23.87 -25.82
N ALA A 122 -13.43 23.23 -26.62
CA ALA A 122 -12.73 22.01 -26.21
C ALA A 122 -11.90 22.19 -24.92
N TRP A 123 -11.30 23.38 -24.71
CA TRP A 123 -10.56 23.69 -23.49
C TRP A 123 -11.48 23.98 -22.31
N VAL A 124 -12.64 24.59 -22.55
CA VAL A 124 -13.67 24.84 -21.54
C VAL A 124 -14.23 23.50 -21.04
N SER A 125 -14.61 22.61 -21.96
CA SER A 125 -15.10 21.27 -21.63
C SER A 125 -14.06 20.42 -20.91
N LEU A 126 -12.79 20.47 -21.33
CA LEU A 126 -11.70 19.79 -20.62
C LEU A 126 -11.53 20.32 -19.20
N TYR A 127 -11.58 21.65 -19.03
CA TYR A 127 -11.45 22.30 -17.74
C TYR A 127 -12.61 21.94 -16.80
N GLU A 128 -13.85 21.89 -17.31
CA GLU A 128 -15.04 21.45 -16.57
C GLU A 128 -14.87 20.02 -16.03
N VAL A 129 -14.51 19.07 -16.90
CA VAL A 129 -14.29 17.66 -16.51
C VAL A 129 -13.16 17.53 -15.50
N LEU A 130 -12.05 18.25 -15.70
CA LEU A 130 -10.91 18.25 -14.79
C LEU A 130 -11.30 18.79 -13.41
N THR A 131 -12.10 19.86 -13.37
CA THR A 131 -12.56 20.52 -12.14
C THR A 131 -13.51 19.63 -11.36
N LEU A 132 -14.52 19.06 -12.03
CA LEU A 132 -15.45 18.10 -11.41
C LEU A 132 -14.71 16.89 -10.86
N THR A 133 -13.75 16.35 -11.60
CA THR A 133 -12.95 15.20 -11.17
C THR A 133 -12.05 15.54 -9.98
N ALA A 134 -11.37 16.69 -10.00
CA ALA A 134 -10.47 17.11 -8.93
C ALA A 134 -11.23 17.44 -7.63
N VAL A 135 -12.32 18.20 -7.73
CA VAL A 135 -13.19 18.56 -6.59
C VAL A 135 -13.86 17.31 -6.03
N GLY A 136 -14.51 16.52 -6.89
CA GLY A 136 -15.17 15.28 -6.51
C GLY A 136 -14.20 14.29 -5.87
N GLY A 137 -13.02 14.09 -6.48
CA GLY A 137 -11.96 13.24 -5.94
C GLY A 137 -11.45 13.72 -4.58
N TYR A 138 -11.17 15.02 -4.43
CA TYR A 138 -10.66 15.58 -3.17
C TYR A 138 -11.65 15.39 -2.00
N PHE A 139 -12.92 15.75 -2.18
CA PHE A 139 -13.92 15.64 -1.11
C PHE A 139 -14.36 14.19 -0.86
N THR A 140 -14.49 13.37 -1.90
CA THR A 140 -14.86 11.95 -1.76
C THR A 140 -13.77 11.17 -1.03
N LEU A 141 -12.50 11.34 -1.44
CA LEU A 141 -11.37 10.65 -0.80
C LEU A 141 -11.19 11.12 0.64
N ARG A 142 -11.37 12.42 0.93
CA ARG A 142 -11.29 12.95 2.29
C ARG A 142 -12.41 12.40 3.18
N SER A 143 -13.64 12.33 2.68
CA SER A 143 -14.78 11.76 3.42
C SER A 143 -14.60 10.26 3.72
N MET A 144 -13.97 9.51 2.81
CA MET A 144 -13.66 8.09 3.03
C MET A 144 -12.53 7.87 4.04
N VAL A 145 -11.52 8.74 4.07
CA VAL A 145 -10.43 8.68 5.05
C VAL A 145 -10.94 8.95 6.46
N ASP A 146 -11.79 9.97 6.62
CA ASP A 146 -12.34 10.39 7.92
C ASP A 146 -13.19 9.28 8.57
N LYS A 147 -13.88 8.47 7.75
CA LYS A 147 -14.66 7.31 8.23
C LYS A 147 -13.81 6.13 8.72
N ARG A 148 -12.51 6.09 8.38
CA ARG A 148 -11.61 4.98 8.76
C ARG A 148 -10.79 5.26 10.01
N THR A 149 -10.77 6.50 10.48
CA THR A 149 -10.14 6.89 11.75
C THR A 149 -11.18 6.78 12.88
N PRO A 150 -11.08 5.81 13.80
CA PRO A 150 -11.93 5.81 14.98
C PRO A 150 -11.63 7.08 15.77
N LYS A 151 -12.68 7.84 16.12
CA LYS A 151 -12.56 9.00 17.02
C LYS A 151 -11.93 8.52 18.33
N SER A 152 -10.73 9.01 18.64
CA SER A 152 -10.13 8.91 19.96
C SER A 152 -10.87 9.80 20.95
#